data_AF-A0AAT9HLC3-F1
#
_entry.id   AF-A0AAT9HLC3-F1
#
_cell.length_a   1.000
_cell.length_b   1.000
_cell.length_c   1.000
_cell.angle_alpha   90.00
_cell.angle_beta   90.00
_cell.angle_gamma   90.00
#
_symmetry.space_group_name_H-M   'P 1'
#
loop_
_entity.id
_entity.type
_entity.pdbx_description
1 polymer ?
#
loop_
_entity_poly.entity_id
_entity_poly.type
_entity_poly.pdbx_seq_one_letter_code
_entity_poly.pdbx_strand_id
1 'polypeptide(L)'
;MNLGWKLAAQINGWAPDGLLDSYHDERHRAGERVLLYTRAQLALMNPDEHHVTALREVFEELLGLQDTNRHLTAALNGLDVRYGVDGAAAGTGTPVGEEASEPRHPLDGLFAPDLVLEGSTEPAGSRSCCTADAESSST
;
A
#
# COMPACT_ATOMS: atom_id res chain seq x y z
N MET A 1 9.61 -7.91 -2.80
CA MET A 1 9.96 -9.17 -2.09
C MET A 1 9.51 -9.06 -0.64
N ASN A 2 8.61 -9.94 -0.14
CA ASN A 2 8.05 -9.84 1.24
C ASN A 2 8.50 -11.00 2.16
N LEU A 3 8.43 -12.26 1.70
CA LEU A 3 8.85 -13.41 2.53
C LEU A 3 10.33 -13.36 2.92
N GLY A 4 11.21 -12.96 1.99
CA GLY A 4 12.66 -13.07 2.17
C GLY A 4 13.18 -12.35 3.41
N TRP A 5 12.70 -11.12 3.67
CA TRP A 5 13.14 -10.36 4.85
C TRP A 5 12.47 -10.87 6.15
N LYS A 6 11.20 -11.29 6.09
CA LYS A 6 10.50 -11.89 7.24
C LYS A 6 11.16 -13.19 7.70
N LEU A 7 11.54 -14.03 6.74
CA LEU A 7 12.27 -15.27 7.02
C LEU A 7 13.67 -14.99 7.55
N ALA A 8 14.38 -14.02 6.98
CA ALA A 8 15.68 -13.59 7.50
C ALA A 8 15.56 -13.09 8.95
N ALA A 9 14.53 -12.30 9.29
CA ALA A 9 14.28 -11.84 10.65
C ALA A 9 14.08 -13.00 11.63
N GLN A 10 13.32 -14.02 11.22
CA GLN A 10 13.06 -15.21 12.03
C GLN A 10 14.35 -16.00 12.27
N ILE A 11 15.15 -16.22 11.21
CA ILE A 11 16.41 -16.95 11.29
C ILE A 11 17.43 -16.23 12.19
N ASN A 12 17.45 -14.89 12.14
CA ASN A 12 18.36 -14.08 12.94
C ASN A 12 17.82 -13.75 14.36
N GLY A 13 16.63 -14.24 14.71
CA GLY A 13 16.09 -14.16 16.07
C GLY A 13 15.58 -12.79 16.53
N TRP A 14 15.37 -11.83 15.61
CA TRP A 14 14.83 -10.50 15.92
C TRP A 14 13.41 -10.27 15.38
N ALA A 15 12.83 -11.28 14.72
CA ALA A 15 11.43 -11.22 14.31
C ALA A 15 10.51 -11.03 15.53
N PRO A 16 9.61 -10.02 15.51
CA PRO A 16 8.50 -9.97 16.43
C PRO A 16 7.59 -11.21 16.27
N ASP A 17 6.87 -11.56 17.34
CA ASP A 17 5.87 -12.62 17.30
C ASP A 17 4.87 -12.38 16.14
N GLY A 18 4.43 -13.43 15.45
CA GLY A 18 3.49 -13.32 14.34
C GLY A 18 4.03 -12.63 13.07
N LEU A 19 5.30 -12.19 13.02
CA LEU A 19 5.87 -11.58 11.82
C LEU A 19 5.83 -12.53 10.61
N LEU A 20 6.18 -13.79 10.81
CA LEU A 20 6.14 -14.76 9.70
C LEU A 20 4.70 -15.09 9.30
N ASP A 21 3.77 -15.18 10.26
CA ASP A 21 2.36 -15.47 9.99
C ASP A 21 1.69 -14.35 9.16
N SER A 22 2.07 -13.09 9.41
CA SER A 22 1.60 -11.94 8.62
C SER A 22 1.90 -12.05 7.12
N TYR A 23 2.89 -12.85 6.71
CA TYR A 23 3.14 -13.12 5.29
C TYR A 23 1.91 -13.73 4.62
N HIS A 24 1.27 -14.71 5.27
CA HIS A 24 0.11 -15.38 4.72
C HIS A 24 -1.04 -14.40 4.56
N ASP A 25 -1.37 -13.65 5.61
CA ASP A 25 -2.48 -12.71 5.59
C ASP A 25 -2.32 -11.62 4.52
N GLU A 26 -1.12 -11.07 4.38
CA GLU A 26 -0.81 -10.06 3.38
C GLU A 26 -0.88 -10.64 1.95
N ARG A 27 -0.35 -11.84 1.73
CA ARG A 27 -0.23 -12.42 0.38
C ARG A 27 -1.47 -13.14 -0.09
N HIS A 28 -2.23 -13.73 0.83
CA HIS A 28 -3.49 -14.39 0.51
C HIS A 28 -4.50 -13.38 -0.02
N ARG A 29 -4.67 -12.24 0.67
CA ARG A 29 -5.56 -11.15 0.22
C ARG A 29 -5.15 -10.59 -1.15
N ALA A 30 -3.85 -10.39 -1.37
CA ALA A 30 -3.34 -9.94 -2.66
C ALA A 30 -3.62 -10.98 -3.77
N GLY A 31 -3.38 -12.27 -3.50
CA GLY A 31 -3.64 -13.36 -4.45
C GLY A 31 -5.12 -13.52 -4.79
N GLU A 32 -6.01 -13.36 -3.81
CA GLU A 32 -7.46 -13.40 -4.01
C GLU A 32 -7.93 -12.29 -4.96
N ARG A 33 -7.44 -11.06 -4.79
CA ARG A 33 -7.72 -9.94 -5.71
C ARG A 33 -7.26 -10.26 -7.14
N VAL A 34 -6.05 -10.77 -7.31
CA VAL A 34 -5.52 -11.12 -8.64
C VAL A 34 -6.43 -12.16 -9.33
N LEU A 35 -6.82 -13.22 -8.61
CA LEU A 35 -7.72 -14.24 -9.14
C LEU A 35 -9.08 -13.66 -9.57
N LEU A 36 -9.63 -12.74 -8.79
CA LEU A 36 -10.88 -12.05 -9.14
C LEU A 36 -10.72 -11.26 -10.45
N TYR A 37 -9.69 -10.42 -10.58
CA TYR A 37 -9.45 -9.62 -11.77
C TYR A 37 -9.21 -10.48 -13.01
N THR A 38 -8.44 -11.57 -12.89
CA THR A 38 -8.22 -12.50 -14.00
C THR A 38 -9.51 -13.16 -14.46
N ARG A 39 -10.37 -13.60 -13.54
CA ARG A 39 -11.70 -14.16 -13.90
C ARG A 39 -12.60 -13.13 -14.56
N ALA A 40 -12.60 -11.89 -14.07
CA ALA A 40 -13.36 -10.80 -14.66
C ALA A 40 -12.87 -10.48 -16.09
N GLN A 41 -11.55 -10.45 -16.31
CA GLN A 41 -10.96 -10.27 -17.63
C GLN A 41 -11.36 -11.40 -18.58
N LEU A 42 -11.31 -12.66 -18.13
CA LEU A 42 -11.76 -13.80 -18.93
C LEU A 42 -13.25 -13.70 -19.30
N ALA A 43 -14.10 -13.27 -18.37
CA ALA A 43 -15.52 -13.04 -18.64
C ALA A 43 -15.73 -11.94 -19.69
N LEU A 44 -14.96 -10.84 -19.58
CA LEU A 44 -14.99 -9.74 -20.55
C LEU A 44 -14.39 -10.11 -21.91
N MET A 45 -13.55 -11.13 -22.00
CA MET A 45 -12.98 -11.62 -23.29
C MET A 45 -13.87 -12.65 -23.99
N ASN A 46 -15.01 -13.03 -23.40
CA ASN A 46 -15.93 -13.97 -24.02
C ASN A 46 -16.45 -13.40 -25.37
N PRO A 47 -16.41 -14.17 -26.47
CA PRO A 47 -16.79 -13.72 -27.81
C PRO A 47 -18.31 -13.56 -28.03
N ASP A 48 -19.12 -13.55 -26.97
CA ASP A 48 -20.55 -13.25 -27.07
C ASP A 48 -20.79 -11.83 -27.62
N GLU A 49 -21.46 -11.77 -28.78
CA GLU A 49 -21.61 -10.54 -29.57
C GLU A 49 -22.72 -9.61 -29.06
N HIS A 50 -23.62 -10.10 -28.21
CA HIS A 50 -24.81 -9.35 -27.79
C HIS A 50 -24.70 -8.80 -26.37
N HIS A 51 -24.48 -9.67 -25.39
CA HIS A 51 -24.49 -9.29 -23.98
C HIS A 51 -23.12 -8.83 -23.52
N VAL A 52 -22.06 -9.56 -23.87
CA VAL A 52 -20.70 -9.23 -23.42
C VAL A 52 -20.15 -8.03 -24.20
N THR A 53 -20.48 -7.88 -25.48
CA THR A 53 -20.13 -6.65 -26.23
C THR A 53 -20.77 -5.41 -25.62
N ALA A 54 -22.08 -5.44 -25.33
CA ALA A 54 -22.75 -4.31 -24.68
C ALA A 54 -22.15 -4.00 -23.28
N LEU A 55 -21.75 -5.04 -22.54
CA LEU A 55 -21.04 -4.85 -21.27
C LEU A 55 -19.66 -4.19 -21.47
N ARG A 56 -18.91 -4.58 -22.50
CA ARG A 56 -17.62 -3.95 -22.85
C ARG A 56 -17.79 -2.47 -23.20
N GLU A 57 -18.83 -2.09 -23.94
CA GLU A 57 -19.12 -0.69 -24.27
C GLU A 57 -19.33 0.16 -23.00
N VAL A 58 -20.14 -0.32 -22.05
CA VAL A 58 -20.33 0.35 -20.75
C VAL A 58 -19.01 0.41 -19.95
N PHE A 59 -18.23 -0.67 -19.98
CA PHE A 59 -16.94 -0.71 -19.29
C PHE A 59 -15.93 0.28 -19.89
N GLU A 60 -15.95 0.47 -21.21
CA GLU A 60 -15.16 1.48 -21.92
C GLU A 60 -15.53 2.91 -21.49
N GLU A 61 -16.82 3.21 -21.37
CA GLU A 61 -17.28 4.51 -20.82
C GLU A 61 -16.74 4.75 -19.41
N LEU A 62 -16.83 3.73 -18.54
CA LEU A 62 -16.30 3.80 -17.17
C LEU A 62 -14.78 3.98 -17.15
N LEU A 63 -14.05 3.32 -18.05
CA LEU A 63 -12.60 3.45 -18.20
C LEU A 63 -12.16 4.84 -18.68
N GLY A 64 -13.07 5.60 -19.29
CA GLY A 64 -12.88 7.02 -19.60
C GLY A 64 -12.85 7.93 -18.38
N LEU A 65 -13.38 7.48 -17.23
CA LEU A 65 -13.31 8.23 -15.97
C LEU A 65 -11.93 8.05 -15.31
N GLN A 66 -11.25 9.17 -15.04
CA GLN A 66 -9.88 9.17 -14.52
C GLN A 66 -9.72 8.36 -13.22
N ASP A 67 -10.69 8.45 -12.31
CA ASP A 67 -10.63 7.75 -11.03
C ASP A 67 -10.81 6.24 -11.17
N THR A 68 -11.73 5.80 -12.04
CA THR A 68 -11.90 4.38 -12.39
C THR A 68 -10.63 3.82 -13.03
N ASN A 69 -10.07 4.57 -13.98
CA ASN A 69 -8.86 4.19 -14.68
C ASN A 69 -7.67 4.07 -13.71
N ARG A 70 -7.51 5.05 -12.82
CA ARG A 70 -6.49 5.04 -11.76
C ARG A 70 -6.66 3.86 -10.83
N HIS A 71 -7.89 3.58 -10.39
CA HIS A 71 -8.21 2.46 -9.51
C HIS A 71 -7.83 1.11 -10.14
N LEU A 72 -8.26 0.86 -11.38
CA LEU A 72 -7.96 -0.38 -12.09
C LEU A 72 -6.47 -0.50 -12.40
N THR A 73 -5.81 0.59 -12.78
CA THR A 73 -4.35 0.62 -13.00
C THR A 73 -3.60 0.28 -11.72
N ALA A 74 -3.98 0.85 -10.58
CA ALA A 74 -3.34 0.55 -9.30
C ALA A 74 -3.54 -0.93 -8.92
N ALA A 75 -4.75 -1.45 -9.09
CA ALA A 75 -5.10 -2.84 -8.78
C ALA A 75 -4.35 -3.85 -9.66
N LEU A 76 -4.29 -3.62 -10.98
CA LEU A 76 -3.61 -4.52 -11.93
C LEU A 76 -2.09 -4.53 -11.75
N ASN A 77 -1.51 -3.41 -11.34
CA ASN A 77 -0.07 -3.31 -11.08
C ASN A 77 0.31 -3.63 -9.62
N GLY A 78 -0.66 -3.94 -8.75
CA GLY A 78 -0.45 -4.24 -7.34
C GLY A 78 0.04 -3.05 -6.50
N LEU A 79 -0.18 -1.82 -6.97
CA LEU A 79 0.18 -0.58 -6.28
C LEU A 79 -0.80 -0.23 -5.16
N ASP A 80 -1.98 -0.83 -5.17
CA ASP A 80 -3.04 -0.67 -4.17
C ASP A 80 -2.89 -1.64 -2.98
N VAL A 81 -1.88 -2.51 -2.99
CA VAL A 81 -1.63 -3.46 -1.91
C VAL A 81 -1.22 -2.68 -0.65
N ARG A 82 -2.13 -2.66 0.33
CA ARG A 82 -1.96 -1.97 1.60
C ARG A 82 -1.61 -2.95 2.71
N TYR A 83 -0.42 -2.79 3.28
CA TYR A 83 0.06 -3.54 4.43
C TYR A 83 -0.47 -2.91 5.72
N GLY A 84 -0.73 -3.73 6.75
CA GLY A 84 -1.10 -3.22 8.07
C GLY A 84 0.08 -2.46 8.68
N VAL A 85 -0.15 -1.21 9.06
CA VAL A 85 0.87 -0.36 9.73
C VAL A 85 0.72 -0.40 11.25
N ASP A 86 -0.35 -1.03 11.70
CA ASP A 86 -0.68 -1.18 13.11
C ASP A 86 0.25 -2.30 13.58
N GLY A 87 1.33 -1.94 14.29
CA GLY A 87 2.36 -2.86 14.78
C GLY A 87 1.87 -3.96 15.73
N ALA A 88 0.57 -4.24 15.77
CA ALA A 88 0.00 -5.39 16.44
C ALA A 88 0.14 -6.61 15.52
N ALA A 89 1.25 -7.31 15.68
CA ALA A 89 1.22 -8.75 15.55
C ALA A 89 -0.03 -9.28 16.28
N ALA A 90 -0.89 -9.98 15.55
CA ALA A 90 -2.10 -10.57 16.10
C ALA A 90 -1.70 -11.62 17.15
N GLY A 91 -1.71 -11.23 18.43
CA GLY A 91 -1.35 -12.13 19.50
C GLY A 91 -1.00 -11.47 20.83
N THR A 92 -1.87 -10.63 21.38
CA THR A 92 -2.08 -10.51 22.84
C THR A 92 -3.25 -9.58 23.10
N GLY A 93 -4.33 -10.13 23.67
CA GLY A 93 -5.53 -9.39 24.00
C GLY A 93 -5.31 -8.41 25.15
N THR A 94 -4.87 -7.20 24.83
CA THR A 94 -5.05 -6.04 25.70
C THR A 94 -5.87 -5.01 24.93
N PRO A 95 -7.07 -4.61 25.42
CA PRO A 95 -7.79 -3.51 24.79
C PRO A 95 -7.02 -2.23 25.12
N VAL A 96 -6.21 -1.75 24.18
CA VAL A 96 -5.67 -0.39 24.26
C VAL A 96 -6.85 0.53 24.01
N GLY A 97 -7.05 1.44 24.96
CA GLY A 97 -8.17 2.35 25.01
C GLY A 97 -8.36 3.16 23.73
N GLU A 98 -9.59 3.62 23.60
CA GLU A 98 -10.19 4.43 22.54
C GLU A 98 -9.59 5.86 22.52
N GLU A 99 -8.27 5.97 22.50
CA GLU A 99 -7.55 7.20 22.18
C GLU A 99 -7.63 7.37 20.67
N ALA A 100 -8.21 8.48 20.21
CA ALA A 100 -8.41 8.77 18.80
C ALA A 100 -7.07 8.72 18.05
N SER A 101 -6.78 7.56 17.43
CA SER A 101 -5.69 7.41 16.48
C SER A 101 -5.78 8.54 15.47
N GLU A 102 -4.70 9.32 15.32
CA GLU A 102 -4.59 10.30 14.26
C GLU A 102 -5.06 9.69 12.92
N PRO A 103 -5.73 10.48 12.06
CA PRO A 103 -6.20 9.95 10.78
C PRO A 103 -4.99 9.39 10.03
N ARG A 104 -5.01 8.07 9.81
CA ARG A 104 -3.95 7.35 9.07
C ARG A 104 -3.66 8.10 7.78
N HIS A 105 -2.39 8.37 7.52
CA HIS A 105 -1.99 9.09 6.34
C HIS A 105 -2.42 8.29 5.09
N PRO A 106 -2.87 8.94 4.00
CA PRO A 106 -3.37 8.24 2.82
C PRO A 106 -2.40 7.19 2.25
N LEU A 107 -1.10 7.37 2.45
CA LEU A 107 -0.02 6.49 2.00
C LEU A 107 0.37 5.38 2.98
N ASP A 108 -0.17 5.37 4.21
CA ASP A 108 0.20 4.40 5.24
C ASP A 108 -0.01 2.97 4.76
N GLY A 109 1.07 2.18 4.70
CA GLY A 109 1.04 0.78 4.30
C GLY A 109 0.98 0.57 2.78
N LEU A 110 0.96 1.63 1.98
CA LEU A 110 1.15 1.53 0.53
C LEU A 110 2.64 1.61 0.18
N PHE A 111 2.97 1.25 -1.06
CA PHE A 111 4.29 1.58 -1.59
C PHE A 111 4.47 3.10 -1.64
N ALA A 112 5.66 3.56 -1.31
CA ALA A 112 6.02 4.96 -1.49
C ALA A 112 5.90 5.34 -2.98
N PRO A 113 5.32 6.51 -3.30
CA PRO A 113 5.31 7.00 -4.67
C PRO A 113 6.74 7.26 -5.15
N ASP A 114 6.91 7.27 -6.46
CA ASP A 114 8.19 7.56 -7.11
C ASP A 114 8.54 9.05 -6.91
N LEU A 115 9.23 9.33 -5.81
CA LEU A 115 9.65 10.67 -5.40
C LEU A 115 11.16 10.78 -5.50
N VAL A 116 11.64 11.91 -6.01
CA VAL A 116 13.06 12.25 -5.97
C VAL A 116 13.44 12.53 -4.52
N LEU A 117 14.32 11.69 -3.96
CA LEU A 117 14.88 11.89 -2.64
C LEU A 117 16.22 12.60 -2.78
N GLU A 118 16.27 13.87 -2.37
CA GLU A 118 17.52 14.60 -2.26
C GLU A 118 18.22 14.18 -0.96
N GLY A 119 19.31 13.43 -1.10
CA GLY A 119 20.19 13.14 0.03
C GLY A 119 21.06 14.35 0.33
N SER A 120 20.97 14.90 1.54
CA SER A 120 22.00 15.84 2.02
C SER A 120 23.31 15.06 2.15
N THR A 121 24.26 15.28 1.24
CA THR A 121 25.63 14.79 1.39
C THR A 121 26.37 15.65 2.42
N GLU A 122 25.91 15.64 3.67
CA GLU A 122 26.75 16.08 4.78
C GLU A 122 27.46 14.86 5.35
N PRO A 123 28.79 14.89 5.52
CA PRO A 123 29.49 13.83 6.24
C PRO A 123 28.92 13.75 7.66
N ALA A 124 28.66 12.53 8.14
CA ALA A 124 28.12 12.25 9.47
C ALA A 124 29.05 12.83 10.56
N GLY A 125 28.83 14.10 10.92
CA GLY A 125 29.82 14.83 11.70
C GLY A 125 29.54 16.31 11.92
N SER A 126 28.29 16.73 12.06
CA SER A 126 27.91 18.00 12.69
C SER A 126 26.38 18.11 12.71
N ARG A 127 25.74 17.75 13.83
CA ARG A 127 24.35 18.16 14.03
C ARG A 127 24.36 19.66 14.33
N SER A 128 23.84 20.45 13.41
CA SER A 128 23.10 21.67 13.77
C SER A 128 21.85 21.69 12.91
N CYS A 129 20.81 21.03 13.40
CA CYS A 129 19.47 21.13 12.82
C CYS A 129 19.04 22.60 12.93
N CYS A 130 18.56 23.14 11.81
CA CYS A 130 18.15 24.53 11.63
C CYS A 130 17.30 25.01 12.81
N THR A 131 17.80 26.03 13.51
CA THR A 131 16.93 26.93 14.27
C THR A 131 15.97 27.56 13.28
N ALA A 132 14.67 27.41 13.53
CA ALA A 132 13.65 28.17 12.84
C ALA A 132 13.93 29.66 13.07
N ASP A 133 14.33 30.39 12.02
CA ASP A 133 14.28 31.84 12.02
C ASP A 133 12.81 32.25 12.09
N ALA A 134 12.39 32.62 13.30
CA ALA A 134 11.13 33.32 13.51
C ALA A 134 11.24 34.71 12.89
N GLU A 135 10.41 34.97 11.88
CA GLU A 135 10.15 36.31 11.36
C GLU A 135 9.90 37.30 12.50
N SER A 136 10.62 38.42 12.49
CA SER A 136 10.22 39.64 13.19
C SER A 136 10.16 40.77 12.18
N SER A 137 8.93 41.05 11.74
CA SER A 137 8.56 42.30 11.08
C SER A 137 8.67 43.48 12.06
N SER A 138 9.41 44.52 11.67
CA SER A 138 9.34 45.93 12.12
C SER A 138 10.38 46.66 11.25
N THR A 139 10.13 47.69 10.44
CA THR A 139 9.24 48.85 10.50
C THR A 139 8.98 49.33 9.08
#